data_AF-A0A0F9MEF2-F1
#
_entry.id   AF-A0A0F9MEF2-F1
#
_cell.length_a   1.000
_cell.length_b   1.000
_cell.length_c   1.000
_cell.angle_alpha   90.00
_cell.angle_beta   90.00
_cell.angle_gamma   90.00
#
_symmetry.space_group_name_H-M   'P 1'
#
loop_
_entity.id
_entity.type
_entity.pdbx_description
1 polymer ?
#
loop_
_entity_poly.entity_id
_entity_poly.type
_entity_poly.pdbx_seq_one_letter_code
_entity_poly.pdbx_strand_id
1 'polypeptide(L)'
;MAIVGHFDSLSELQKMVISEMIAGVIQETYEEGQLLNMLPVVMLNSRSLIYNREDVLPSAAFYDIHEQIPWTADVKLTQKEVWLKRVIRQDILDDFVMETYQDPNDYRTEILKSLTRGVMRTVEDTLVYGSGSTEASTEFDGLDKLITVAGGDAFTSATNLQAFDMGGASAPLTFRALRQLVNAVRPRASIFLMTRTMRDTLAAVANEKGIVLSSSAPMGQITHSISQFGQMVDFFDGIPIVI
;
A
#
# COMPACT_ATOMS: atom_id res chain seq x y z
N MET A 1 -2.44 -45.41 50.10
CA MET A 1 -3.74 -45.18 49.46
C MET A 1 -4.06 -43.71 49.66
N ALA A 2 -3.99 -42.90 48.60
CA ALA A 2 -4.08 -41.46 48.70
C ALA A 2 -5.48 -41.03 49.13
N ILE A 3 -5.56 -40.16 50.13
CA ILE A 3 -6.80 -39.57 50.64
C ILE A 3 -7.42 -38.76 49.49
N VAL A 4 -8.59 -39.21 49.05
CA VAL A 4 -9.45 -38.49 48.10
C VAL A 4 -10.09 -37.33 48.87
N GLY A 5 -9.92 -36.11 48.36
CA GLY A 5 -10.11 -34.85 49.08
C GLY A 5 -11.55 -34.51 49.52
N HIS A 6 -11.67 -33.42 50.28
CA HIS A 6 -12.88 -32.97 51.00
C HIS A 6 -14.13 -32.71 50.14
N PHE A 7 -13.99 -32.40 48.85
CA PHE A 7 -15.09 -31.95 47.98
C PHE A 7 -15.69 -33.08 47.15
N ASP A 8 -17.03 -33.08 47.06
CA ASP A 8 -17.82 -34.10 46.35
C ASP A 8 -17.66 -34.04 44.81
N SER A 9 -17.23 -32.90 44.25
CA SER A 9 -16.96 -32.80 42.81
C SER A 9 -16.02 -31.64 42.47
N LEU A 10 -15.41 -31.71 41.28
CA LEU A 10 -14.62 -30.62 40.70
C LEU A 10 -15.45 -29.33 40.57
N SER A 11 -16.76 -29.44 40.35
CA SER A 11 -17.67 -28.29 40.25
C SER A 11 -17.83 -27.55 41.57
N GLU A 12 -17.84 -28.25 42.72
CA GLU A 12 -17.90 -27.59 44.04
C GLU A 12 -16.59 -26.85 44.37
N LEU A 13 -15.46 -27.46 44.03
CA LEU A 13 -14.15 -26.83 44.20
C LEU A 13 -13.99 -25.58 43.32
N GLN A 14 -14.54 -25.59 42.10
CA GLN A 14 -14.52 -24.43 41.19
C GLN A 14 -15.36 -23.25 41.67
N LYS A 15 -16.36 -23.43 42.53
CA LYS A 15 -17.14 -22.31 43.11
C LYS A 15 -16.31 -21.44 44.06
N MET A 16 -15.24 -22.00 44.64
CA MET A 16 -14.32 -21.26 45.51
C MET A 16 -13.29 -20.42 44.74
N VAL A 17 -13.15 -20.65 43.42
CA VAL A 17 -12.17 -19.97 42.58
C VAL A 17 -12.90 -19.14 41.53
N ILE A 18 -12.71 -17.83 41.57
CA ILE A 18 -13.20 -16.93 40.53
C ILE A 18 -12.11 -16.83 39.47
N SER A 19 -12.49 -17.00 38.21
CA SER A 19 -11.60 -16.71 37.09
C SER A 19 -11.35 -15.20 37.03
N GLU A 20 -10.08 -14.79 37.17
CA GLU A 20 -9.67 -13.41 36.96
C GLU A 20 -9.56 -13.13 35.45
N MET A 21 -10.15 -12.02 35.01
CA MET A 21 -9.96 -11.50 33.66
C MET A 21 -8.75 -10.56 33.69
N ILE A 22 -7.74 -10.84 32.84
CA ILE A 22 -6.66 -9.87 32.61
C ILE A 22 -7.26 -8.69 31.87
N ALA A 23 -7.03 -7.47 32.38
CA ALA A 23 -7.44 -6.25 31.72
C ALA A 23 -6.80 -6.15 30.32
N GLY A 24 -7.63 -5.84 29.33
CA GLY A 24 -7.29 -5.66 27.93
C GLY A 24 -8.17 -6.49 27.00
N VAL A 25 -8.28 -6.04 25.75
CA VAL A 25 -8.70 -6.88 24.63
C VAL A 25 -7.44 -7.25 23.86
N ILE A 26 -7.18 -8.54 23.70
CA ILE A 26 -6.06 -9.03 22.90
C ILE A 26 -6.41 -8.81 21.44
N GLN A 27 -5.59 -8.02 20.75
CA GLN A 27 -5.77 -7.74 19.33
C GLN A 27 -5.24 -8.90 18.51
N GLU A 28 -6.13 -9.58 17.79
CA GLU A 28 -5.75 -10.66 16.86
C GLU A 28 -5.35 -10.12 15.48
N THR A 29 -5.92 -8.98 15.08
CA THR A 29 -5.60 -8.33 13.79
C THR A 29 -4.60 -7.19 14.01
N TYR A 30 -3.33 -7.47 13.76
CA TYR A 30 -2.25 -6.49 13.71
C TYR A 30 -2.04 -5.99 12.28
N GLU A 31 -2.14 -4.68 12.05
CA GLU A 31 -1.82 -4.06 10.77
C GLU A 31 -1.02 -2.77 11.02
N GLU A 32 0.17 -2.69 10.45
CA GLU A 32 0.98 -1.48 10.34
C GLU A 32 0.72 -0.89 8.96
N GLY A 33 -0.09 0.16 8.88
CA GLY A 33 -0.21 0.95 7.66
C GLY A 33 1.07 1.74 7.43
N GLN A 34 1.91 1.29 6.49
CA GLN A 34 3.19 1.95 6.20
C GLN A 34 3.06 3.04 5.13
N LEU A 35 2.01 2.97 4.31
CA LEU A 35 1.83 3.85 3.17
C LEU A 35 1.44 5.27 3.57
N LEU A 36 0.49 5.42 4.51
CA LEU A 36 -0.04 6.73 4.87
C LEU A 36 1.01 7.64 5.52
N ASN A 37 1.95 7.07 6.27
CA ASN A 37 3.01 7.82 6.94
C ASN A 37 4.06 8.41 5.99
N MET A 38 4.17 7.86 4.77
CA MET A 38 5.16 8.31 3.78
C MET A 38 4.63 9.38 2.83
N LEU A 39 3.31 9.60 2.81
CA LEU A 39 2.67 10.55 1.90
C LEU A 39 2.60 11.96 2.51
N PRO A 40 3.05 13.01 1.79
CA PRO A 40 2.90 14.38 2.26
C PRO A 40 1.45 14.84 2.15
N VAL A 41 0.90 15.38 3.24
CA VAL A 41 -0.44 15.98 3.26
C VAL A 41 -0.34 17.49 3.01
N VAL A 42 -1.15 17.99 2.08
CA VAL A 42 -1.25 19.42 1.78
C VAL A 42 -2.67 19.91 1.97
N MET A 43 -2.84 21.14 2.44
CA MET A 43 -4.16 21.76 2.57
C MET A 43 -4.60 22.31 1.21
N LEU A 44 -5.79 21.91 0.78
CA LEU A 44 -6.43 22.41 -0.44
C LEU A 44 -7.65 23.26 -0.05
N ASN A 45 -7.69 24.52 -0.47
CA ASN A 45 -8.86 25.41 -0.28
C ASN A 45 -9.78 25.39 -1.51
N SER A 46 -10.04 24.20 -2.05
CA SER A 46 -10.86 23.98 -3.25
C SER A 46 -11.55 22.62 -3.18
N ARG A 47 -12.61 22.44 -3.97
CA ARG A 47 -13.37 21.18 -4.09
C ARG A 47 -12.57 20.09 -4.83
N SER A 48 -11.77 20.49 -5.81
CA SER A 48 -10.96 19.59 -6.63
C SER A 48 -9.55 20.17 -6.87
N LEU A 49 -8.60 19.28 -7.11
CA LEU A 49 -7.26 19.59 -7.58
C LEU A 49 -7.20 19.31 -9.08
N ILE A 50 -7.03 20.36 -9.87
CA ILE A 50 -6.84 20.28 -11.31
C ILE A 50 -5.37 20.53 -11.62
N TYR A 51 -4.77 19.63 -12.39
CA TYR A 51 -3.41 19.80 -12.88
C TYR A 51 -3.32 19.45 -14.37
N ASN A 52 -2.51 20.22 -15.09
CA ASN A 52 -2.25 19.98 -16.50
C ASN A 52 -1.02 19.07 -16.62
N ARG A 53 -1.20 17.95 -17.32
CA ARG A 53 -0.13 17.03 -17.69
C ARG A 53 0.30 17.32 -19.13
N GLU A 54 1.60 17.48 -19.33
CA GLU A 54 2.17 17.59 -20.67
C GLU A 54 2.07 16.23 -21.38
N ASP A 55 1.55 16.23 -22.60
CA ASP A 55 1.37 15.02 -23.43
C ASP A 55 2.40 14.96 -24.56
N VAL A 56 2.62 16.09 -25.24
CA VAL A 56 3.58 16.19 -26.36
C VAL A 56 4.53 17.37 -26.15
N LEU A 57 5.83 17.08 -26.10
CA LEU A 57 6.88 18.08 -26.07
C LEU A 57 7.11 18.65 -27.49
N PRO A 58 7.42 19.95 -27.61
CA PRO A 58 7.79 20.55 -28.89
C PRO A 58 9.12 19.96 -29.40
N SER A 59 9.19 19.64 -30.68
CA SER A 59 10.40 19.12 -31.32
C SER A 59 11.18 20.22 -32.05
N ALA A 60 12.50 20.10 -32.07
CA ALA A 60 13.35 20.94 -32.90
C ALA A 60 13.72 20.19 -34.18
N ALA A 61 13.66 20.88 -35.32
CA ALA A 61 14.12 20.38 -36.61
C ALA A 61 15.38 21.13 -37.05
N PHE A 62 16.25 20.45 -37.78
CA PHE A 62 17.41 21.05 -38.43
C PHE A 62 17.01 21.55 -39.82
N TYR A 63 17.45 22.76 -40.17
CA TYR A 63 17.19 23.40 -41.46
C TYR A 63 18.52 23.82 -42.10
N ASP A 64 18.62 23.72 -43.43
CA ASP A 64 19.79 24.20 -44.19
C ASP A 64 19.61 25.65 -44.67
N ILE A 65 20.65 26.23 -45.27
CA ILE A 65 20.66 27.61 -45.75
C ILE A 65 19.67 27.76 -46.92
N HIS A 66 18.74 28.72 -46.80
CA HIS A 66 17.61 29.02 -47.70
C HIS A 66 16.37 28.11 -47.59
N GLU A 67 16.27 27.27 -46.57
CA GLU A 67 15.06 26.49 -46.33
C GLU A 67 13.97 27.32 -45.62
N GLN A 68 12.70 27.12 -46.00
CA GLN A 68 11.57 27.77 -45.34
C GLN A 68 11.25 27.06 -44.02
N ILE A 69 11.25 27.80 -42.91
CA ILE A 69 10.86 27.30 -41.59
C ILE A 69 9.34 27.42 -41.43
N PRO A 70 8.59 26.30 -41.41
CA PRO A 70 7.15 26.34 -41.17
C PRO A 70 6.83 26.64 -39.70
N TRP A 71 5.70 27.29 -39.46
CA TRP A 71 5.13 27.43 -38.13
C TRP A 71 4.51 26.10 -37.69
N THR A 72 4.90 25.56 -36.55
CA THR A 72 4.29 24.35 -35.98
C THR A 72 3.63 24.63 -34.62
N ALA A 73 2.57 23.88 -34.32
CA ALA A 73 1.76 24.01 -33.11
C ALA A 73 1.58 22.62 -32.49
N ASP A 74 2.67 22.09 -31.96
CA ASP A 74 2.78 20.66 -31.60
C ASP A 74 2.49 20.38 -30.12
N VAL A 75 2.37 21.43 -29.29
CA VAL A 75 2.21 21.29 -27.83
C VAL A 75 0.78 20.87 -27.49
N LYS A 76 0.65 19.76 -26.75
CA LYS A 76 -0.62 19.26 -26.21
C LYS A 76 -0.55 19.09 -24.71
N LEU A 77 -1.60 19.55 -24.02
CA LEU A 77 -1.78 19.42 -22.58
C LEU A 77 -3.07 18.63 -22.31
N THR A 78 -3.00 17.70 -21.36
CA THR A 78 -4.16 16.96 -20.86
C THR A 78 -4.47 17.41 -19.44
N GLN A 79 -5.69 17.90 -19.21
CA GLN A 79 -6.15 18.27 -17.89
C GLN A 79 -6.59 17.03 -17.11
N LYS A 80 -6.07 16.86 -15.89
CA LYS A 80 -6.52 15.85 -14.92
C LYS A 80 -7.14 16.54 -13.72
N GLU A 81 -8.26 16.01 -13.24
CA GLU A 81 -9.01 16.52 -12.10
C GLU A 81 -9.18 15.40 -11.06
N VAL A 82 -8.89 15.71 -9.79
CA VAL A 82 -9.11 14.80 -8.65
C VAL A 82 -9.95 15.52 -7.60
N TRP A 83 -10.91 14.79 -7.03
CA TRP A 83 -11.93 15.33 -6.15
C TRP A 83 -11.59 15.08 -4.67
N LEU A 84 -11.83 16.06 -3.80
CA LEU A 84 -11.69 15.88 -2.36
C LEU A 84 -12.88 15.10 -1.81
N LYS A 85 -12.62 14.02 -1.07
CA LYS A 85 -13.63 13.15 -0.46
C LYS A 85 -13.49 13.10 1.06
N ARG A 86 -14.53 12.60 1.73
CA ARG A 86 -14.59 12.52 3.20
C ARG A 86 -14.82 11.08 3.63
N VAL A 87 -13.98 10.62 4.55
CA VAL A 87 -14.12 9.31 5.21
C VAL A 87 -14.48 9.54 6.67
N ILE A 88 -15.62 9.00 7.11
CA ILE A 88 -16.08 9.07 8.51
C ILE A 88 -16.59 7.69 8.91
N ARG A 89 -16.32 7.31 10.15
CA ARG A 89 -17.02 6.23 10.86
C ARG A 89 -17.60 6.78 12.15
N GLN A 90 -18.87 6.48 12.40
CA GLN A 90 -19.55 6.75 13.66
C GLN A 90 -19.91 5.43 14.32
N ASP A 91 -19.86 5.42 15.65
CA ASP A 91 -20.37 4.33 16.47
C ASP A 91 -21.20 4.90 17.62
N ILE A 92 -22.11 4.10 18.15
CA ILE A 92 -23.04 4.50 19.21
C ILE A 92 -22.44 4.03 20.55
N LEU A 93 -22.39 4.92 21.53
CA LEU A 93 -21.99 4.60 22.89
C LEU A 93 -23.21 4.71 23.81
N ASP A 94 -23.33 3.79 24.75
CA ASP A 94 -24.37 3.78 25.78
C ASP A 94 -23.82 4.33 27.10
N ASP A 95 -24.37 5.45 27.55
CA ASP A 95 -23.97 6.13 28.78
C ASP A 95 -24.16 5.22 30.02
N PHE A 96 -25.19 4.37 30.04
CA PHE A 96 -25.41 3.46 31.17
C PHE A 96 -24.31 2.41 31.28
N VAL A 97 -23.86 1.88 30.14
CA VAL A 97 -22.79 0.88 30.10
C VAL A 97 -21.45 1.51 30.47
N MET A 98 -21.22 2.76 30.07
CA MET A 98 -20.00 3.50 30.42
C MET A 98 -19.88 3.75 31.92
N GLU A 99 -20.99 3.98 32.64
CA GLU A 99 -20.96 4.19 34.09
C GLU A 99 -20.92 2.86 34.89
N THR A 100 -21.53 1.80 34.36
CA THR A 100 -21.73 0.55 35.13
C THR A 100 -20.65 -0.51 34.88
N TYR A 101 -20.03 -0.53 33.70
CA TYR A 101 -19.10 -1.59 33.26
C TYR A 101 -17.70 -1.03 32.91
N GLN A 102 -17.10 -0.29 33.84
CA GLN A 102 -15.81 0.37 33.62
C GLN A 102 -14.59 -0.51 33.99
N ASP A 103 -14.78 -1.56 34.79
CA ASP A 103 -13.73 -2.50 35.21
C ASP A 103 -13.97 -3.88 34.58
N PRO A 104 -12.95 -4.54 33.98
CA PRO A 104 -11.53 -4.18 33.91
C PRO A 104 -11.11 -3.36 32.67
N ASN A 105 -12.01 -3.14 31.71
CA ASN A 105 -11.71 -2.46 30.45
C ASN A 105 -12.58 -1.20 30.27
N ASP A 106 -11.93 -0.09 29.93
CA ASP A 106 -12.66 1.12 29.52
C ASP A 106 -13.31 0.92 28.14
N TYR A 107 -14.64 0.78 28.16
CA TYR A 107 -15.51 0.59 27.00
C TYR A 107 -15.25 1.62 25.89
N ARG A 108 -15.11 2.91 26.25
CA ARG A 108 -14.94 4.00 25.28
C ARG A 108 -13.62 3.87 24.55
N THR A 109 -12.57 3.61 25.32
CA THR A 109 -11.21 3.52 24.81
C THR A 109 -11.08 2.36 23.84
N GLU A 110 -11.73 1.23 24.11
CA GLU A 110 -11.64 0.06 23.24
C GLU A 110 -12.37 0.27 21.90
N ILE A 111 -13.58 0.83 21.94
CA ILE A 111 -14.31 1.18 20.71
C ILE A 111 -13.51 2.17 19.87
N LEU A 112 -12.94 3.21 20.49
CA LEU A 112 -12.16 4.21 19.77
C LEU A 112 -10.91 3.60 19.10
N LYS A 113 -10.21 2.67 19.77
CA LYS A 113 -9.09 1.92 19.17
C LYS A 113 -9.52 1.08 17.96
N SER A 114 -10.67 0.42 18.05
CA SER A 114 -11.22 -0.36 16.94
C SER A 114 -11.60 0.52 15.74
N LEU A 115 -12.28 1.64 16.00
CA LEU A 115 -12.73 2.56 14.96
C LEU A 115 -11.57 3.24 14.24
N THR A 116 -10.57 3.71 14.99
CA THR A 116 -9.37 4.34 14.40
C THR A 116 -8.67 3.38 13.44
N ARG A 117 -8.50 2.11 13.83
CA ARG A 117 -7.93 1.08 12.94
C ARG A 117 -8.79 0.84 11.70
N GLY A 118 -10.10 0.69 11.87
CA GLY A 118 -11.03 0.47 10.76
C GLY A 118 -10.96 1.59 9.73
N VAL A 119 -10.95 2.85 10.17
CA VAL A 119 -10.84 4.02 9.29
C VAL A 119 -9.50 4.02 8.54
N MET A 120 -8.38 3.83 9.24
CA MET A 120 -7.05 3.82 8.61
C MET A 120 -6.97 2.75 7.50
N ARG A 121 -7.46 1.53 7.78
CA ARG A 121 -7.50 0.45 6.79
C ARG A 121 -8.32 0.81 5.56
N THR A 122 -9.53 1.35 5.75
CA THR A 122 -10.37 1.75 4.62
C THR A 122 -9.72 2.83 3.76
N VAL A 123 -8.98 3.76 4.39
CA VAL A 123 -8.27 4.82 3.66
C VAL A 123 -7.10 4.24 2.88
N GLU A 124 -6.32 3.32 3.43
CA GLU A 124 -5.19 2.71 2.72
C GLU A 124 -5.64 1.81 1.57
N ASP A 125 -6.71 1.03 1.76
CA ASP A 125 -7.27 0.17 0.71
C ASP A 125 -7.83 1.00 -0.46
N THR A 126 -8.60 2.04 -0.15
CA THR A 126 -9.11 2.98 -1.16
C THR A 126 -8.00 3.79 -1.84
N LEU A 127 -6.86 4.01 -1.17
CA LEU A 127 -5.72 4.67 -1.79
C LEU A 127 -5.05 3.82 -2.88
N VAL A 128 -5.04 2.49 -2.72
CA VAL A 128 -4.52 1.58 -3.75
C VAL A 128 -5.58 1.31 -4.83
N TYR A 129 -6.79 0.90 -4.42
CA TYR A 129 -7.81 0.31 -5.31
C TYR A 129 -9.04 1.18 -5.56
N GLY A 130 -9.14 2.37 -4.95
CA GLY A 130 -10.33 3.22 -5.04
C GLY A 130 -10.75 3.51 -6.48
N SER A 131 -12.05 3.35 -6.77
CA SER A 131 -12.62 3.52 -8.11
C SER A 131 -13.65 4.65 -8.17
N GLY A 132 -13.22 5.82 -7.70
CA GLY A 132 -14.06 7.01 -7.50
C GLY A 132 -14.06 8.03 -8.63
N SER A 133 -14.19 7.61 -9.89
CA SER A 133 -13.85 8.45 -11.06
C SER A 133 -14.82 9.59 -11.37
N THR A 134 -15.81 9.83 -10.51
CA THR A 134 -16.79 10.92 -10.65
C THR A 134 -16.98 11.68 -9.34
N GLU A 135 -17.43 12.94 -9.45
CA GLU A 135 -17.79 13.74 -8.29
C GLU A 135 -18.84 13.05 -7.41
N ALA A 136 -19.81 12.37 -8.02
CA ALA A 136 -20.90 11.70 -7.31
C ALA A 136 -20.45 10.43 -6.56
N SER A 137 -19.27 9.89 -6.86
CA SER A 137 -18.77 8.71 -6.15
C SER A 137 -18.42 9.05 -4.71
N THR A 138 -18.63 8.09 -3.80
CA THR A 138 -18.29 8.21 -2.38
C THR A 138 -16.80 8.03 -2.13
N GLU A 139 -16.10 7.37 -3.05
CA GLU A 139 -14.67 7.07 -2.97
C GLU A 139 -13.86 8.02 -3.85
N PHE A 140 -12.55 8.08 -3.61
CA PHE A 140 -11.61 8.77 -4.48
C PHE A 140 -10.92 7.78 -5.43
N ASP A 141 -10.27 8.28 -6.48
CA ASP A 141 -9.48 7.44 -7.38
C ASP A 141 -8.16 7.03 -6.70
N GLY A 142 -7.92 5.73 -6.61
CA GLY A 142 -6.69 5.14 -6.10
C GLY A 142 -5.57 5.13 -7.15
N LEU A 143 -4.38 4.67 -6.74
CA LEU A 143 -3.19 4.60 -7.60
C LEU A 143 -3.43 3.77 -8.87
N ASP A 144 -4.18 2.66 -8.77
CA ASP A 144 -4.54 1.83 -9.94
C ASP A 144 -5.24 2.65 -11.04
N LYS A 145 -6.19 3.51 -10.66
CA LYS A 145 -6.92 4.35 -11.61
C LYS A 145 -6.14 5.58 -12.06
N LEU A 146 -5.28 6.13 -11.21
CA LEU A 146 -4.46 7.29 -11.59
C LEU A 146 -3.37 6.92 -12.61
N ILE A 147 -2.88 5.68 -12.52
CA ILE A 147 -1.90 5.07 -13.42
C ILE A 147 -2.68 4.35 -14.55
N THR A 148 -3.44 5.10 -15.35
CA THR A 148 -4.10 4.50 -16.52
C THR A 148 -3.07 4.05 -17.56
N VAL A 149 -3.05 2.74 -17.82
CA VAL A 149 -2.25 2.13 -18.89
C VAL A 149 -2.96 2.35 -20.23
N ALA A 150 -2.64 3.47 -20.89
CA ALA A 150 -3.12 3.72 -22.25
C ALA A 150 -2.30 2.87 -23.23
N GLY A 151 -2.78 1.67 -23.59
CA GLY A 151 -2.22 0.88 -24.70
C GLY A 151 -1.74 -0.54 -24.38
N GLY A 152 -1.99 -1.05 -23.17
CA GLY A 152 -1.63 -2.41 -22.77
C GLY A 152 -0.30 -2.52 -22.01
N ASP A 153 -0.11 -3.64 -21.31
CA ASP A 153 0.95 -3.84 -20.31
C ASP A 153 2.26 -4.36 -20.94
N ALA A 154 2.77 -3.69 -21.97
CA ALA A 154 3.99 -4.12 -22.65
C ALA A 154 5.02 -3.00 -22.80
N PHE A 155 6.28 -3.28 -22.41
CA PHE A 155 7.42 -2.36 -22.59
C PHE A 155 7.75 -2.03 -24.06
N THR A 156 7.07 -2.67 -25.03
CA THR A 156 7.42 -2.61 -26.46
C THR A 156 6.57 -1.63 -27.27
N SER A 157 5.41 -1.18 -26.79
CA SER A 157 4.62 -0.20 -27.51
C SER A 157 3.48 0.37 -26.65
N ALA A 158 3.71 1.51 -25.99
CA ALA A 158 2.66 2.44 -25.61
C ALA A 158 3.26 3.69 -24.95
N THR A 159 2.58 4.81 -25.13
CA THR A 159 2.85 6.15 -24.59
C THR A 159 2.97 6.25 -23.07
N ASN A 160 2.70 5.17 -22.31
CA ASN A 160 2.95 5.05 -20.86
C ASN A 160 3.73 3.76 -20.53
N LEU A 161 5.06 3.86 -20.42
CA LEU A 161 6.02 2.76 -20.18
C LEU A 161 6.01 2.18 -18.74
N GLN A 162 4.99 2.44 -17.94
CA GLN A 162 5.02 2.23 -16.48
C GLN A 162 4.24 0.99 -15.99
N ALA A 163 3.65 0.22 -16.91
CA ALA A 163 2.98 -1.03 -16.60
C ALA A 163 3.57 -2.16 -17.45
N PHE A 164 3.71 -3.33 -16.83
CA PHE A 164 4.24 -4.50 -17.49
C PHE A 164 3.59 -5.77 -16.97
N ASP A 165 3.03 -6.55 -17.88
CA ASP A 165 2.52 -7.89 -17.64
C ASP A 165 3.38 -8.89 -18.40
N MET A 166 3.77 -9.97 -17.73
CA MET A 166 4.55 -11.04 -18.32
C MET A 166 3.67 -12.14 -18.93
N GLY A 167 2.47 -11.77 -19.40
CA GLY A 167 1.50 -12.69 -20.00
C GLY A 167 0.67 -13.46 -18.98
N GLY A 168 0.39 -12.87 -17.81
CA GLY A 168 -0.44 -13.45 -16.77
C GLY A 168 0.13 -14.74 -16.16
N ALA A 169 -0.75 -15.72 -15.89
CA ALA A 169 -0.43 -16.95 -15.17
C ALA A 169 0.61 -17.88 -15.83
N SER A 170 1.08 -17.56 -17.05
CA SER A 170 1.94 -18.42 -17.86
C SER A 170 3.43 -18.23 -17.60
N ALA A 171 3.87 -17.08 -17.07
CA ALA A 171 5.29 -16.82 -16.85
C ALA A 171 5.57 -16.14 -15.49
N PRO A 172 6.57 -16.62 -14.71
CA PRO A 172 6.89 -16.05 -13.41
C PRO A 172 7.60 -14.70 -13.56
N LEU A 173 7.18 -13.68 -12.82
CA LEU A 173 7.82 -12.36 -12.85
C LEU A 173 9.34 -12.47 -12.62
N THR A 174 10.11 -11.88 -13.52
CA THR A 174 11.58 -11.93 -13.47
C THR A 174 12.17 -10.65 -12.89
N PHE A 175 13.32 -10.74 -12.22
CA PHE A 175 14.11 -9.56 -11.82
C PHE A 175 14.50 -8.63 -12.98
N ARG A 176 14.51 -9.16 -14.21
CA ARG A 176 14.75 -8.35 -15.41
C ARG A 176 13.58 -7.39 -15.65
N ALA A 177 12.34 -7.87 -15.52
CA ALA A 177 11.15 -7.04 -15.63
C ALA A 177 11.13 -5.95 -14.55
N LEU A 178 11.48 -6.30 -13.30
CA LEU A 178 11.56 -5.31 -12.21
C LEU A 178 12.61 -4.23 -12.48
N ARG A 179 13.80 -4.59 -13.01
CA ARG A 179 14.81 -3.60 -13.42
C ARG A 179 14.39 -2.76 -14.62
N GLN A 180 13.66 -3.34 -15.57
CA GLN A 180 13.10 -2.60 -16.70
C GLN A 180 12.07 -1.57 -16.21
N LEU A 181 11.25 -1.92 -15.22
CA LEU A 181 10.34 -0.99 -14.57
C LEU A 181 11.09 0.15 -13.87
N VAL A 182 12.15 -0.14 -13.10
CA VAL A 182 13.01 0.90 -12.50
C VAL A 182 13.57 1.86 -13.56
N ASN A 183 14.03 1.33 -14.70
CA ASN A 183 14.60 2.14 -15.77
C ASN A 183 13.55 2.96 -16.54
N ALA A 184 12.30 2.51 -16.56
CA ALA A 184 11.20 3.21 -17.21
C ALA A 184 10.72 4.42 -16.38
N VAL A 185 10.85 4.38 -15.06
CA VAL A 185 10.48 5.48 -14.16
C VAL A 185 11.64 6.49 -14.06
N ARG A 186 11.46 7.68 -14.63
CA ARG A 186 12.42 8.81 -14.57
C ARG A 186 11.76 10.00 -13.87
N PRO A 187 12.40 10.64 -12.86
CA PRO A 187 13.58 10.24 -12.08
C PRO A 187 13.33 8.94 -11.28
N ARG A 188 14.39 8.32 -10.72
CA ARG A 188 14.30 7.03 -10.00
C ARG A 188 13.12 7.03 -9.00
N ALA A 189 12.41 5.90 -8.91
CA ALA A 189 11.30 5.75 -7.97
C ALA A 189 11.76 5.88 -6.51
N SER A 190 10.89 6.45 -5.66
CA SER A 190 11.17 6.67 -4.24
C SER A 190 10.81 5.45 -3.37
N ILE A 191 9.76 4.70 -3.74
CA ILE A 191 9.21 3.59 -2.95
C ILE A 191 8.75 2.49 -3.91
N PHE A 192 8.95 1.24 -3.50
CA PHE A 192 8.24 0.08 -4.07
C PHE A 192 7.09 -0.34 -3.17
N LEU A 193 5.86 -0.32 -3.69
CA LEU A 193 4.70 -0.87 -3.02
C LEU A 193 4.47 -2.31 -3.52
N MET A 194 4.48 -3.29 -2.62
CA MET A 194 4.20 -4.69 -2.97
C MET A 194 3.60 -5.46 -1.80
N THR A 195 2.89 -6.55 -2.09
CA THR A 195 2.34 -7.40 -1.03
C THR A 195 3.44 -8.14 -0.25
N ARG A 196 3.13 -8.53 0.99
CA ARG A 196 4.03 -9.33 1.83
C ARG A 196 4.53 -10.60 1.13
N THR A 197 3.64 -11.29 0.41
CA THR A 197 3.98 -12.51 -0.35
C THR A 197 4.98 -12.21 -1.46
N MET A 198 4.86 -11.07 -2.14
CA MET A 198 5.79 -10.66 -3.18
C MET A 198 7.17 -10.31 -2.62
N ARG A 199 7.23 -9.61 -1.48
CA ARG A 199 8.50 -9.37 -0.77
C ARG A 199 9.16 -10.68 -0.36
N ASP A 200 8.40 -11.60 0.25
CA ASP A 200 8.95 -12.87 0.73
C ASP A 200 9.46 -13.74 -0.43
N THR A 201 8.77 -13.75 -1.58
CA THR A 201 9.27 -14.43 -2.79
C THR A 201 10.52 -13.75 -3.35
N LEU A 202 10.63 -12.42 -3.32
CA LEU A 202 11.83 -11.70 -3.74
C LEU A 202 13.03 -12.08 -2.85
N ALA A 203 12.82 -12.07 -1.54
CA ALA A 203 13.83 -12.45 -0.54
C ALA A 203 14.25 -13.92 -0.66
N ALA A 204 13.30 -14.84 -0.88
CA ALA A 204 13.59 -16.24 -1.12
C ALA A 204 14.40 -16.44 -2.42
N VAL A 205 14.07 -15.75 -3.51
CA VAL A 205 14.87 -15.89 -4.74
C VAL A 205 16.25 -15.24 -4.59
N ALA A 206 16.39 -14.16 -3.82
CA ALA A 206 17.68 -13.51 -3.59
C ALA A 206 18.62 -14.33 -2.68
N ASN A 207 18.09 -15.00 -1.65
CA ASN A 207 18.88 -15.69 -0.63
C ASN A 207 18.88 -17.24 -0.77
N GLU A 208 17.77 -17.86 -1.19
CA GLU A 208 17.63 -19.32 -1.23
C GLU A 208 17.99 -19.94 -2.59
N LYS A 209 18.02 -19.18 -3.70
CA LYS A 209 18.53 -19.68 -5.00
C LYS A 209 20.07 -19.65 -5.09
N GLY A 210 20.74 -20.10 -4.03
CA GLY A 210 22.14 -20.52 -4.05
C GLY A 210 22.25 -22.01 -4.43
N ILE A 211 23.08 -22.31 -5.44
CA ILE A 211 23.26 -23.61 -6.11
C ILE A 211 21.97 -24.12 -6.79
N VAL A 212 21.61 -23.51 -7.92
CA VAL A 212 20.82 -24.20 -8.95
C VAL A 212 21.75 -24.44 -10.15
N LEU A 213 21.95 -25.71 -10.46
CA LEU A 213 22.79 -26.29 -11.50
C LEU A 213 22.20 -26.08 -12.92
N SER A 214 21.70 -24.89 -13.24
CA SER A 214 21.20 -24.56 -14.59
C SER A 214 21.39 -23.08 -14.97
N SER A 215 21.62 -22.85 -16.27
CA SER A 215 22.46 -21.78 -16.85
C SER A 215 21.86 -20.38 -16.94
N SER A 216 21.17 -19.89 -15.92
CA SER A 216 20.88 -18.46 -15.82
C SER A 216 20.59 -18.09 -14.37
N ALA A 217 21.63 -17.66 -13.65
CA ALA A 217 21.52 -17.15 -12.30
C ALA A 217 21.07 -15.68 -12.36
N PRO A 218 19.83 -15.33 -11.95
CA PRO A 218 19.49 -13.93 -11.75
C PRO A 218 20.18 -13.45 -10.46
N MET A 219 21.37 -12.87 -10.57
CA MET A 219 21.99 -12.15 -9.46
C MET A 219 21.17 -10.89 -9.17
N GLY A 220 20.25 -10.96 -8.21
CA GLY A 220 19.56 -9.83 -7.60
C GLY A 220 20.07 -9.64 -6.19
N GLN A 221 20.60 -8.45 -5.86
CA GLN A 221 20.99 -8.12 -4.50
C GLN A 221 19.83 -7.36 -3.84
N ILE A 222 19.22 -7.98 -2.83
CA ILE A 222 18.38 -7.27 -1.87
C ILE A 222 19.30 -6.93 -0.69
N THR A 223 19.31 -5.67 -0.30
CA THR A 223 20.08 -5.21 0.87
C THR A 223 19.12 -4.90 1.99
N HIS A 224 19.42 -5.38 3.18
CA HIS A 224 18.67 -5.05 4.39
C HIS A 224 19.40 -3.91 5.09
N SER A 225 18.72 -2.80 5.33
CA SER A 225 19.25 -1.69 6.12
C SER A 225 18.25 -1.27 7.18
N ILE A 226 18.78 -0.66 8.23
CA ILE A 226 18.00 -0.11 9.32
C ILE A 226 17.38 1.21 8.84
N SER A 227 16.07 1.34 8.95
CA SER A 227 15.34 2.59 8.74
C SER A 227 15.70 3.62 9.83
N GLN A 228 15.36 4.89 9.60
CA GLN A 228 15.55 5.97 10.58
C GLN A 228 14.92 5.68 11.97
N PHE A 229 13.99 4.72 12.02
CA PHE A 229 13.31 4.27 13.25
C PHE A 229 13.78 2.92 13.79
N GLY A 230 14.91 2.37 13.30
CA GLY A 230 15.46 1.13 13.83
C GLY A 230 14.85 -0.16 13.25
N GLN A 231 13.83 -0.06 12.39
CA GLN A 231 13.20 -1.21 11.74
C GLN A 231 14.03 -1.68 10.54
N MET A 232 14.16 -3.00 10.35
CA MET A 232 14.75 -3.55 9.12
C MET A 232 13.82 -3.31 7.94
N VAL A 233 14.34 -2.65 6.90
CA VAL A 233 13.65 -2.44 5.62
C VAL A 233 14.47 -3.07 4.51
N ASP A 234 13.77 -3.74 3.60
CA ASP A 234 14.36 -4.40 2.45
C ASP A 234 14.47 -3.38 1.30
N PHE A 235 15.61 -3.37 0.62
CA PHE A 235 15.85 -2.49 -0.52
C PHE A 235 16.09 -3.30 -1.79
N PHE A 236 15.48 -2.86 -2.89
CA PHE A 236 15.80 -3.33 -4.24
C PHE A 236 16.46 -2.21 -5.02
N ASP A 237 17.71 -2.39 -5.46
CA ASP A 237 18.49 -1.36 -6.18
C ASP A 237 18.48 0.01 -5.47
N GLY A 238 18.64 -0.03 -4.13
CA GLY A 238 18.66 1.15 -3.27
C GLY A 238 17.30 1.81 -3.00
N ILE A 239 16.19 1.24 -3.49
CA ILE A 239 14.82 1.75 -3.28
C ILE A 239 14.15 0.94 -2.17
N PRO A 240 13.56 1.58 -1.14
CA PRO A 240 12.88 0.89 -0.05
C PRO A 240 11.61 0.20 -0.51
N ILE A 241 11.38 -1.01 0.01
CA ILE A 241 10.16 -1.79 -0.18
C ILE A 241 9.19 -1.50 0.97
N VAL A 242 7.95 -1.16 0.62
CA VAL A 242 6.82 -0.88 1.51
C VAL A 242 5.71 -1.90 1.23
N ILE A 243 5.05 -2.34 2.30
CA ILE A 243 4.02 -3.39 2.30
C ILE A 243 2.65 -2.76 2.53
#